data_AF-A0A6L7KS19-F1
#
_entry.id   AF-A0A6L7KS19-F1
#
_cell.length_a   1.000
_cell.length_b   1.000
_cell.length_c   1.000
_cell.angle_alpha   90.00
_cell.angle_beta   90.00
_cell.angle_gamma   90.00
#
_symmetry.space_group_name_H-M   'P 1'
#
loop_
_entity.id
_entity.type
_entity.pdbx_description
1 polymer ?
#
loop_
_entity_poly.entity_id
_entity_poly.type
_entity_poly.pdbx_seq_one_letter_code
_entity_poly.pdbx_strand_id
1 'polypeptide(L)'
;MKALGYSERGPVSAPNSVVEFDADMPAPGARDLLIEVRGVSVNPVDVKVRANRPPEGTRILGFDAAGVVKEVGADVTTFKPGDEVFYAGEFTRPGSNAELQAVDERLVGRKPSSLSFSEAAGMPLTSITAWEMLFDSFGIKEGDGDGEAILIIGAAGGVGSILIHLAKKLTGMTVVSSASRDETVAW
;
A
#
# COMPACT_ATOMS: atom_id res chain seq x y z
N MET A 1 16.81 -2.06 14.38
CA MET A 1 15.92 -3.04 13.72
C MET A 1 16.46 -3.35 12.33
N LYS A 2 16.21 -4.55 11.80
CA LYS A 2 16.56 -4.87 10.42
C LYS A 2 15.65 -4.11 9.45
N ALA A 3 16.25 -3.60 8.38
CA ALA A 3 15.54 -2.92 7.31
C ALA A 3 16.20 -3.18 5.96
N LEU A 4 15.42 -3.05 4.89
CA LEU A 4 15.88 -3.00 3.52
C LEU A 4 15.73 -1.57 3.01
N GLY A 5 16.80 -1.03 2.43
CA GLY A 5 16.79 0.31 1.85
C GLY A 5 17.71 0.41 0.64
N TYR A 6 17.86 1.62 0.12
CA TYR A 6 18.83 1.91 -0.93
C TYR A 6 19.65 3.14 -0.57
N SER A 7 20.93 3.12 -0.90
CA SER A 7 21.89 4.21 -0.66
C SER A 7 22.26 4.96 -1.94
N GLU A 8 21.99 4.37 -3.10
CA GLU A 8 22.25 4.97 -4.41
C GLU A 8 21.06 4.75 -5.34
N ARG A 9 20.64 5.79 -6.06
CA ARG A 9 19.59 5.62 -7.08
C ARG A 9 20.12 4.84 -8.27
N GLY A 10 19.29 4.02 -8.89
CA GLY A 10 19.69 3.31 -10.10
C GLY A 10 18.80 2.13 -10.48
N PRO A 11 19.16 1.42 -11.57
CA PRO A 11 18.47 0.20 -11.94
C PRO A 11 18.60 -0.85 -10.83
N VAL A 12 17.66 -1.80 -10.76
CA VAL A 12 17.70 -2.88 -9.75
C VAL A 12 18.96 -3.75 -9.89
N SER A 13 19.54 -3.82 -11.09
CA SER A 13 20.78 -4.55 -11.36
C SER A 13 22.04 -3.83 -10.86
N ALA A 14 21.95 -2.58 -10.40
CA ALA A 14 23.09 -1.88 -9.83
C ALA A 14 23.52 -2.56 -8.52
N PRO A 15 24.83 -2.60 -8.22
CA PRO A 15 25.31 -2.95 -6.88
C PRO A 15 24.64 -2.05 -5.84
N ASN A 16 24.27 -2.62 -4.68
CA ASN A 16 23.63 -1.88 -3.58
C ASN A 16 22.29 -1.20 -3.93
N SER A 17 21.59 -1.66 -4.98
CA SER A 17 20.26 -1.16 -5.32
C SER A 17 19.23 -1.43 -4.22
N VAL A 18 19.41 -2.52 -3.47
CA VAL A 18 18.73 -2.81 -2.21
C VAL A 18 19.78 -3.41 -1.26
N VAL A 19 19.88 -2.84 -0.06
CA VAL A 19 20.81 -3.26 0.99
C VAL A 19 20.06 -3.56 2.28
N GLU A 20 20.46 -4.63 2.95
CA GLU A 20 20.07 -4.89 4.33
C GLU A 20 20.98 -4.08 5.28
N PHE A 21 20.38 -3.46 6.29
CA PHE A 21 21.12 -2.72 7.30
C PHE A 21 20.37 -2.70 8.64
N ASP A 22 21.08 -2.36 9.70
CA ASP A 22 20.51 -2.09 11.01
C ASP A 22 20.12 -0.61 11.09
N ALA A 23 18.81 -0.34 11.08
CA ALA A 23 18.22 0.98 11.24
C ALA A 23 17.91 1.29 12.71
N ASP A 24 17.83 2.57 13.04
CA ASP A 24 17.33 3.02 14.33
C ASP A 24 15.87 2.60 14.55
N MET A 25 15.48 2.43 15.82
CA MET A 25 14.10 2.15 16.17
C MET A 25 13.21 3.36 15.83
N PRO A 26 12.03 3.17 15.21
CA PRO A 26 11.12 4.28 14.96
C PRO A 26 10.64 4.84 16.30
N ALA A 27 10.66 6.17 16.44
CA ALA A 27 10.00 6.86 17.54
C ALA A 27 8.58 7.25 17.09
N PRO A 28 7.52 6.57 17.54
CA PRO A 28 6.16 6.95 17.18
C PRO A 28 5.82 8.33 17.77
N GLY A 29 5.25 9.20 16.95
CA GLY A 29 4.63 10.45 17.38
C GLY A 29 3.33 10.21 18.15
N ALA A 30 2.71 11.30 18.63
CA ALA A 30 1.55 11.22 19.51
C ALA A 30 0.35 10.45 18.92
N ARG A 31 0.17 10.48 17.59
CA ARG A 31 -0.91 9.76 16.86
C ARG A 31 -0.42 8.54 16.09
N ASP A 32 0.85 8.17 16.24
CA ASP A 32 1.38 7.05 15.48
C ASP A 32 1.11 5.72 16.19
N LEU A 33 0.91 4.70 15.37
CA LEU A 33 1.06 3.30 15.74
C LEU A 33 2.49 2.87 15.42
N LEU A 34 3.14 2.15 16.33
CA LEU A 34 4.33 1.38 16.01
C LEU A 34 3.87 -0.03 15.62
N ILE A 35 4.09 -0.39 14.35
CA ILE A 35 3.64 -1.65 13.79
C ILE A 35 4.79 -2.63 13.71
N GLU A 36 4.55 -3.86 14.13
CA GLU A 36 5.39 -5.00 13.80
C GLU A 36 4.97 -5.59 12.45
N VAL A 37 5.80 -5.36 11.44
CA VAL A 37 5.47 -5.69 10.04
C VAL A 37 5.53 -7.20 9.83
N ARG A 38 4.50 -7.75 9.18
CA ARG A 38 4.32 -9.19 8.91
C ARG A 38 4.15 -9.53 7.43
N GLY A 39 3.81 -8.54 6.61
CA GLY A 39 3.73 -8.66 5.17
C GLY A 39 3.91 -7.29 4.52
N VAL A 40 4.51 -7.26 3.35
CA VAL A 40 4.67 -6.07 2.51
C VAL A 40 4.35 -6.41 1.05
N SER A 41 4.06 -5.40 0.25
CA SER A 41 3.94 -5.51 -1.20
C SER A 41 4.85 -4.48 -1.88
N VAL A 42 5.23 -4.74 -3.12
CA VAL A 42 6.06 -3.85 -3.94
C VAL A 42 5.20 -3.22 -5.01
N ASN A 43 5.19 -1.88 -5.06
CA ASN A 43 4.42 -1.12 -6.02
C ASN A 43 5.34 -0.42 -7.05
N PRO A 44 4.80 0.03 -8.20
CA PRO A 44 5.57 0.82 -9.15
C PRO A 44 6.22 2.07 -8.56
N VAL A 45 5.65 2.64 -7.49
CA VAL A 45 6.24 3.78 -6.78
C VAL A 45 7.59 3.41 -6.14
N ASP A 46 7.75 2.23 -5.55
CA ASP A 46 9.02 1.78 -4.97
C ASP A 46 10.13 1.75 -6.01
N VAL A 47 9.84 1.12 -7.15
CA VAL A 47 10.79 0.97 -8.27
C VAL A 47 11.15 2.33 -8.86
N LYS A 48 10.15 3.21 -9.06
CA LYS A 48 10.36 4.55 -9.62
C LYS A 48 11.15 5.45 -8.67
N VAL A 49 10.88 5.40 -7.37
CA VAL A 49 11.61 6.19 -6.38
C VAL A 49 13.06 5.75 -6.30
N ARG A 50 13.30 4.44 -6.11
CA ARG A 50 14.66 3.90 -6.06
C ARG A 50 15.45 4.21 -7.33
N ALA A 51 14.84 4.09 -8.50
CA ALA A 51 15.55 4.32 -9.76
C ALA A 51 15.92 5.80 -10.00
N ASN A 52 15.10 6.74 -9.53
CA ASN A 52 15.20 8.14 -9.97
C ASN A 52 15.60 9.13 -8.88
N ARG A 53 15.36 8.83 -7.60
CA ARG A 53 15.55 9.78 -6.49
C ARG A 53 16.77 9.40 -5.66
N PRO A 54 17.83 10.23 -5.60
CA PRO A 54 18.95 9.97 -4.71
C PRO A 54 18.46 10.03 -3.24
N PRO A 55 18.87 9.09 -2.38
CA PRO A 55 18.51 9.12 -0.97
C PRO A 55 19.48 10.00 -0.16
N GLU A 56 19.04 10.44 1.01
CA GLU A 56 19.94 10.95 2.06
C GLU A 56 20.26 9.77 2.98
N GLY A 57 21.51 9.32 3.01
CA GLY A 57 21.89 8.07 3.67
C GLY A 57 21.24 6.85 3.01
N THR A 58 20.79 5.88 3.81
CA THR A 58 20.03 4.71 3.34
C THR A 58 18.55 4.94 3.54
N ARG A 59 17.79 5.02 2.44
CA ARG A 59 16.35 5.26 2.50
C ARG A 59 15.56 3.95 2.50
N ILE A 60 14.66 3.80 3.48
CA ILE A 60 13.70 2.69 3.58
C ILE A 60 12.46 3.03 2.74
N LEU A 61 12.14 2.17 1.78
CA LEU A 61 10.92 2.23 0.95
C LEU A 61 9.86 1.24 1.48
N GLY A 62 8.82 0.97 0.69
CA GLY A 62 7.69 0.16 1.09
C GLY A 62 6.47 1.04 1.35
N PHE A 63 5.45 0.88 0.51
CA PHE A 63 4.19 1.62 0.57
C PHE A 63 2.99 0.69 0.66
N ASP A 64 3.20 -0.48 1.26
CA ASP A 64 2.17 -1.46 1.59
C ASP A 64 2.66 -2.31 2.75
N ALA A 65 1.81 -2.48 3.75
CA ALA A 65 2.11 -3.29 4.93
C ALA A 65 0.85 -3.96 5.47
N ALA A 66 1.05 -5.13 6.08
CA ALA A 66 0.16 -5.67 7.08
C ALA A 66 0.98 -6.14 8.28
N GLY A 67 0.44 -5.96 9.48
CA GLY A 67 1.19 -6.20 10.71
C GLY A 67 0.33 -6.14 11.96
N VAL A 68 1.01 -6.20 13.10
CA VAL A 68 0.38 -6.14 14.43
C VAL A 68 0.80 -4.84 15.10
N VAL A 69 -0.15 -4.13 15.71
CA VAL A 69 0.15 -2.94 16.52
C VAL A 69 0.98 -3.38 17.72
N LYS A 70 2.22 -2.89 17.82
CA LYS A 70 3.12 -3.16 18.95
C LYS A 70 2.96 -2.13 20.05
N GLU A 71 2.97 -0.85 19.69
CA GLU A 71 2.83 0.29 20.61
C GLU A 71 1.98 1.38 19.94
N VAL A 72 1.45 2.30 20.75
CA VAL A 72 0.63 3.43 20.27
C VAL A 72 1.09 4.72 20.94
N GLY A 73 1.01 5.82 20.20
CA GLY A 73 1.22 7.17 20.74
C GLY A 73 0.13 7.59 21.73
N ALA A 74 0.42 8.63 22.51
CA ALA A 74 -0.44 9.08 23.61
C ALA A 74 -1.84 9.59 23.18
N ASP A 75 -1.98 10.04 21.93
CA ASP A 75 -3.21 10.61 21.38
C ASP A 75 -3.99 9.61 20.50
N VAL A 76 -3.50 8.37 20.38
CA VAL A 76 -4.16 7.31 19.62
C VAL A 76 -5.44 6.87 20.33
N THR A 77 -6.53 6.75 19.57
CA THR A 77 -7.84 6.37 20.10
C THR A 77 -8.52 5.25 19.33
N THR A 78 -8.04 4.94 18.12
CA THR A 78 -8.71 4.00 17.20
C THR A 78 -8.17 2.57 17.24
N PHE A 79 -6.96 2.39 17.75
CA PHE A 79 -6.25 1.11 17.82
C PHE A 79 -5.56 0.90 19.18
N LYS A 80 -5.22 -0.35 19.49
CA LYS A 80 -4.43 -0.74 20.66
C LYS A 80 -3.38 -1.80 20.31
N PRO A 81 -2.35 -2.01 21.15
CA PRO A 81 -1.43 -3.12 21.00
C PRO A 81 -2.14 -4.47 20.84
N GLY A 82 -1.67 -5.28 19.90
CA GLY A 82 -2.26 -6.56 19.51
C GLY A 82 -3.29 -6.51 18.38
N ASP A 83 -3.78 -5.33 17.98
CA ASP A 83 -4.69 -5.22 16.83
C ASP A 83 -3.96 -5.57 15.52
N GLU A 84 -4.60 -6.34 14.64
CA GLU A 84 -4.09 -6.63 13.30
C GLU A 84 -4.52 -5.56 12.29
N VAL A 85 -3.56 -5.00 11.56
CA VAL A 85 -3.77 -3.85 10.69
C VAL A 85 -3.12 -4.02 9.32
N PHE A 86 -3.59 -3.23 8.35
CA PHE A 86 -3.02 -3.10 7.00
C PHE A 86 -3.14 -1.65 6.52
N TYR A 87 -2.15 -1.17 5.77
CA TYR A 87 -2.04 0.24 5.38
C TYR A 87 -0.97 0.45 4.30
N ALA A 88 -1.02 1.60 3.61
CA ALA A 88 -0.01 2.01 2.63
C ALA A 88 1.07 2.93 3.23
N GLY A 89 0.73 3.67 4.29
CA GLY A 89 1.61 4.64 4.94
C GLY A 89 1.65 5.97 4.18
N GLU A 90 2.75 6.71 4.32
CA GLU A 90 2.91 8.00 3.63
C GLU A 90 4.31 8.17 3.03
N PHE A 91 4.39 9.01 2.01
CA PHE A 91 5.57 9.12 1.15
C PHE A 91 6.81 9.76 1.81
N THR A 92 6.58 10.65 2.78
CA THR A 92 7.60 11.51 3.40
C THR A 92 8.29 10.85 4.59
N ARG A 93 7.86 9.65 4.99
CA ARG A 93 8.39 8.90 6.13
C ARG A 93 9.08 7.61 5.70
N PRO A 94 9.90 6.98 6.57
CA PRO A 94 10.42 5.65 6.33
C PRO A 94 9.30 4.63 6.04
N GLY A 95 9.49 3.84 4.98
CA GLY A 95 8.49 2.89 4.50
C GLY A 95 8.45 1.56 5.27
N SER A 96 7.67 0.62 4.74
CA SER A 96 7.35 -0.67 5.38
C SER A 96 8.42 -1.76 5.21
N ASN A 97 9.48 -1.53 4.45
CA ASN A 97 10.56 -2.50 4.28
C ASN A 97 11.49 -2.57 5.52
N ALA A 98 10.92 -2.77 6.70
CA ALA A 98 11.59 -2.86 8.00
C ALA A 98 10.80 -3.76 8.95
N GLU A 99 11.44 -4.25 10.01
CA GLU A 99 10.75 -5.05 11.04
C GLU A 99 9.67 -4.25 11.78
N LEU A 100 9.90 -2.94 11.95
CA LEU A 100 8.96 -2.02 12.58
C LEU A 100 8.76 -0.76 11.74
N GLN A 101 7.55 -0.20 11.78
CA GLN A 101 7.24 1.05 11.13
C GLN A 101 6.31 1.90 12.00
N ALA A 102 6.57 3.21 12.05
CA ALA A 102 5.63 4.17 12.64
C ALA A 102 4.70 4.73 11.55
N VAL A 103 3.39 4.72 11.80
CA VAL A 103 2.37 5.22 10.87
C VAL A 103 1.22 5.89 11.64
N ASP A 104 0.68 6.99 11.10
CA ASP A 104 -0.44 7.72 11.73
C ASP A 104 -1.71 6.86 11.74
N GLU A 105 -2.40 6.78 12.88
CA GLU A 105 -3.60 5.95 13.07
C GLU A 105 -4.70 6.21 12.01
N ARG A 106 -4.75 7.43 11.45
CA ARG A 106 -5.78 7.84 10.48
C ARG A 106 -5.55 7.27 9.08
N LEU A 107 -4.36 6.74 8.82
CA LEU A 107 -3.98 6.10 7.55
C LEU A 107 -4.10 4.57 7.60
N VAL A 108 -4.62 4.02 8.71
CA VAL A 108 -4.58 2.60 9.00
C VAL A 108 -5.97 1.98 9.01
N GLY A 109 -6.10 0.83 8.34
CA GLY A 109 -7.30 -0.02 8.39
C GLY A 109 -7.08 -1.27 9.24
N ARG A 110 -8.17 -1.87 9.73
CA ARG A 110 -8.11 -3.21 10.33
C ARG A 110 -7.90 -4.25 9.25
N LYS A 111 -6.95 -5.15 9.46
CA LYS A 111 -6.70 -6.26 8.54
C LYS A 111 -7.94 -7.16 8.45
N PRO A 112 -8.41 -7.56 7.25
CA PRO A 112 -9.44 -8.58 7.13
C PRO A 112 -9.01 -9.88 7.84
N SER A 113 -9.86 -10.40 8.73
CA SER A 113 -9.53 -11.60 9.53
C SER A 113 -9.45 -12.87 8.69
N SER A 114 -10.06 -12.88 7.50
CA SER A 114 -10.06 -14.00 6.56
C SER A 114 -8.78 -14.09 5.70
N LEU A 115 -7.90 -13.09 5.76
CA LEU A 115 -6.68 -13.04 4.95
C LEU A 115 -5.45 -13.26 5.83
N SER A 116 -4.43 -13.90 5.29
CA SER A 116 -3.08 -13.88 5.85
C SER A 116 -2.49 -12.46 5.80
N PHE A 117 -1.39 -12.22 6.52
CA PHE A 117 -0.68 -10.93 6.44
C PHE A 117 -0.14 -10.65 5.03
N SER A 118 0.36 -11.66 4.32
CA SER A 118 0.87 -11.48 2.95
C SER A 118 -0.25 -11.14 1.96
N GLU A 119 -1.41 -11.79 2.06
CA GLU A 119 -2.56 -11.47 1.21
C GLU A 119 -3.09 -10.08 1.50
N ALA A 120 -3.23 -9.73 2.78
CA ALA A 120 -3.71 -8.41 3.17
C ALA A 120 -2.73 -7.29 2.77
N ALA A 121 -1.42 -7.51 2.83
CA ALA A 121 -0.42 -6.52 2.44
C ALA A 121 -0.44 -6.19 0.95
N GLY A 122 -1.04 -7.03 0.09
CA GLY A 122 -1.18 -6.77 -1.35
C GLY A 122 -2.28 -5.78 -1.73
N MET A 123 -3.05 -5.27 -0.75
CA MET A 123 -4.28 -4.52 -0.98
C MET A 123 -4.21 -3.00 -0.72
N PRO A 124 -3.52 -2.47 0.31
CA PRO A 124 -3.79 -1.12 0.78
C PRO A 124 -3.59 -0.02 -0.27
N LEU A 125 -2.41 0.10 -0.87
CA LEU A 125 -2.10 1.17 -1.82
C LEU A 125 -3.01 1.10 -3.04
N THR A 126 -3.20 -0.09 -3.59
CA THR A 126 -4.02 -0.29 -4.79
C THR A 126 -5.50 -0.02 -4.50
N SER A 127 -5.98 -0.41 -3.32
CA SER A 127 -7.36 -0.16 -2.89
C SER A 127 -7.63 1.32 -2.66
N ILE A 128 -6.73 2.03 -1.96
CA ILE A 128 -6.83 3.48 -1.76
C ILE A 128 -6.81 4.20 -3.11
N THR A 129 -5.86 3.84 -3.99
CA THR A 129 -5.77 4.43 -5.33
C THR A 129 -7.06 4.23 -6.12
N ALA A 130 -7.61 3.02 -6.14
CA ALA A 130 -8.84 2.71 -6.87
C ALA A 130 -10.06 3.42 -6.26
N TRP A 131 -10.13 3.49 -4.93
CA TRP A 131 -11.19 4.19 -4.20
C TRP A 131 -11.18 5.69 -4.50
N GLU A 132 -10.04 6.35 -4.32
CA GLU A 132 -9.89 7.79 -4.58
C GLU A 132 -10.12 8.12 -6.06
N MET A 133 -9.77 7.22 -6.99
CA MET A 133 -10.12 7.39 -8.40
C MET A 133 -11.64 7.40 -8.63
N LEU A 134 -12.37 6.44 -8.06
CA LEU A 134 -13.82 6.33 -8.26
C LEU A 134 -14.60 7.45 -7.56
N PHE A 135 -14.36 7.62 -6.27
CA PHE A 135 -15.25 8.39 -5.39
C PHE A 135 -14.80 9.83 -5.22
N ASP A 136 -13.50 10.10 -5.24
CA ASP A 136 -12.98 11.46 -5.02
C ASP A 136 -12.65 12.16 -6.35
N SER A 137 -11.98 11.47 -7.27
CA SER A 137 -11.53 12.05 -8.53
C SER A 137 -12.65 12.10 -9.57
N PHE A 138 -13.32 10.97 -9.83
CA PHE A 138 -14.49 10.94 -10.72
C PHE A 138 -15.77 11.41 -10.02
N GLY A 139 -15.82 11.42 -8.68
CA GLY A 139 -17.00 11.87 -7.94
C GLY A 139 -18.21 10.95 -8.08
N ILE A 140 -18.01 9.68 -8.46
CA ILE A 140 -19.09 8.71 -8.63
C ILE A 140 -19.65 8.42 -7.25
N LYS A 141 -20.95 8.57 -7.07
CA LYS A 141 -21.61 8.17 -5.81
C LYS A 141 -21.90 6.68 -5.85
N GLU A 142 -21.88 6.04 -4.68
CA GLU A 142 -22.27 4.65 -4.57
C GLU A 142 -23.71 4.45 -5.10
N GLY A 143 -23.88 3.48 -6.00
CA GLY A 143 -25.15 3.13 -6.64
C GLY A 143 -25.69 4.11 -7.69
N ASP A 144 -24.95 5.17 -8.04
CA ASP A 144 -25.42 6.24 -8.95
C ASP A 144 -24.93 6.07 -10.40
N GLY A 145 -24.28 4.95 -10.73
CA GLY A 145 -23.65 4.69 -12.02
C GLY A 145 -24.50 3.91 -13.02
N ASP A 146 -25.79 3.69 -12.75
CA ASP A 146 -26.68 2.91 -13.61
C ASP A 146 -26.80 3.53 -15.01
N GLY A 147 -26.57 2.72 -16.04
CA GLY A 147 -26.58 3.18 -17.44
C GLY A 147 -25.29 3.86 -17.90
N GLU A 148 -24.33 4.09 -17.00
CA GLU A 148 -22.99 4.57 -17.32
C GLU A 148 -22.00 3.41 -17.45
N ALA A 149 -20.83 3.71 -18.04
CA ALA A 149 -19.76 2.74 -18.22
C ALA A 149 -18.41 3.33 -17.82
N ILE A 150 -17.55 2.49 -17.23
CA ILE A 150 -16.16 2.82 -16.93
C ILE A 150 -15.23 1.90 -17.73
N LEU A 151 -14.25 2.50 -18.41
CA LEU A 151 -13.20 1.79 -19.13
C LEU A 151 -11.92 1.74 -18.28
N ILE A 152 -11.48 0.53 -17.94
CA ILE A 152 -10.25 0.26 -17.19
C ILE A 152 -9.20 -0.30 -18.14
N ILE A 153 -8.19 0.51 -18.48
CA ILE A 153 -7.09 0.08 -19.34
C ILE A 153 -5.98 -0.56 -18.50
N GLY A 154 -5.55 -1.78 -18.85
CA GLY A 154 -4.51 -2.51 -18.11
C GLY A 154 -5.05 -3.14 -16.82
N ALA A 155 -6.24 -3.74 -16.90
CA ALA A 155 -7.02 -4.10 -15.72
C ALA A 155 -6.44 -5.28 -14.92
N ALA A 156 -5.56 -6.09 -15.52
CA ALA A 156 -4.88 -7.19 -14.82
C ALA A 156 -3.65 -6.74 -13.98
N GLY A 157 -3.40 -5.42 -13.86
CA GLY A 157 -2.40 -4.87 -12.95
C GLY A 157 -2.93 -4.65 -11.52
N GLY A 158 -2.07 -4.27 -10.58
CA GLY A 158 -2.43 -4.16 -9.16
C GLY A 158 -3.60 -3.21 -8.85
N VAL A 159 -3.64 -2.02 -9.45
CA VAL A 159 -4.77 -1.08 -9.27
C VAL A 159 -5.99 -1.54 -10.07
N GLY A 160 -5.78 -2.00 -11.30
CA GLY A 160 -6.87 -2.40 -12.19
C GLY A 160 -7.70 -3.55 -11.61
N SER A 161 -7.04 -4.52 -10.98
CA SER A 161 -7.69 -5.72 -10.45
C SER A 161 -8.68 -5.38 -9.33
N ILE A 162 -8.27 -4.56 -8.36
CA ILE A 162 -9.16 -4.11 -7.28
C ILE A 162 -10.20 -3.09 -7.76
N LEU A 163 -9.86 -2.23 -8.72
CA LEU A 163 -10.78 -1.25 -9.29
C LEU A 163 -11.99 -1.91 -9.97
N ILE A 164 -11.79 -3.03 -10.68
CA ILE A 164 -12.90 -3.82 -11.26
C ILE A 164 -13.89 -4.22 -10.16
N HIS A 165 -13.38 -4.75 -9.04
CA HIS A 165 -14.22 -5.22 -7.93
C HIS A 165 -14.98 -4.07 -7.25
N LEU A 166 -14.29 -2.96 -6.95
CA LEU A 166 -14.92 -1.80 -6.33
C LEU A 166 -16.00 -1.19 -7.24
N ALA A 167 -15.69 -0.98 -8.53
CA ALA A 167 -16.66 -0.43 -9.48
C ALA A 167 -17.91 -1.34 -9.59
N LYS A 168 -17.73 -2.64 -9.84
CA LYS A 168 -18.86 -3.59 -9.93
C LYS A 168 -19.69 -3.63 -8.66
N LYS A 169 -19.04 -3.56 -7.49
CA LYS A 169 -19.72 -3.76 -6.21
C LYS A 169 -20.45 -2.52 -5.72
N LEU A 170 -19.90 -1.34 -6.00
CA LEU A 170 -20.31 -0.10 -5.33
C LEU A 170 -20.98 0.90 -6.26
N THR A 171 -20.75 0.87 -7.58
CA THR A 171 -21.24 1.94 -8.46
C THR A 171 -22.45 1.55 -9.33
N GLY A 172 -22.63 0.27 -9.66
CA GLY A 172 -23.66 -0.18 -10.61
C GLY A 172 -23.28 0.01 -12.08
N MET A 173 -22.13 0.64 -12.37
CA MET A 173 -21.68 0.91 -13.74
C MET A 173 -21.36 -0.36 -14.51
N THR A 174 -21.49 -0.27 -15.84
CA THR A 174 -20.92 -1.27 -16.75
C THR A 174 -19.39 -1.15 -16.74
N VAL A 175 -18.71 -2.19 -16.27
CA VAL A 175 -17.23 -2.24 -16.26
C VAL A 175 -16.71 -2.85 -17.54
N VAL A 176 -15.97 -2.06 -18.32
CA VAL A 176 -15.24 -2.51 -19.50
C VAL A 176 -13.75 -2.52 -19.16
N SER A 177 -13.07 -3.64 -19.36
CA SER A 177 -11.66 -3.80 -18.98
C SER A 177 -10.81 -4.30 -20.13
N SER A 178 -9.55 -3.83 -20.23
CA SER A 178 -8.59 -4.37 -21.20
C SER A 178 -7.54 -5.29 -20.57
N ALA A 179 -7.26 -6.39 -21.27
CA ALA A 179 -6.19 -7.35 -21.02
C ALA A 179 -5.69 -7.88 -22.38
N SER A 180 -4.44 -8.34 -22.47
CA SER A 180 -3.79 -8.64 -23.76
C SER A 180 -3.17 -10.03 -23.88
N ARG A 181 -3.31 -10.87 -22.85
CA ARG A 181 -2.89 -12.28 -22.87
C ARG A 181 -4.01 -13.15 -22.34
N ASP A 182 -4.13 -14.37 -22.84
CA ASP A 182 -5.23 -15.30 -22.49
C ASP A 182 -5.37 -15.48 -20.97
N GLU A 183 -4.25 -15.63 -20.25
CA GLU A 183 -4.28 -15.80 -18.79
C GLU A 183 -4.75 -14.53 -18.05
N THR A 184 -4.50 -13.34 -18.59
CA THR A 184 -4.98 -12.07 -18.02
C THR A 184 -6.40 -11.73 -18.41
N VAL A 185 -6.92 -12.33 -19.48
CA VAL A 185 -8.33 -12.25 -19.89
C VAL A 185 -9.19 -13.20 -19.06
N ALA A 186 -8.63 -14.37 -18.70
CA ALA A 186 -9.34 -15.43 -17.99
C ALA A 186 -9.29 -15.34 -16.44
N TRP A 187 -8.44 -14.47 -15.88
CA TRP A 187 -8.30 -14.22 -14.43
C TRP A 187 -9.62 -13.70 -13.81
#